data_AF-A0A6M3KWW9-F1
#
_entry.id   AF-A0A6M3KWW9-F1
#
_cell.length_a   1.000
_cell.length_b   1.000
_cell.length_c   1.000
_cell.angle_alpha   90.00
_cell.angle_beta   90.00
_cell.angle_gamma   90.00
#
_symmetry.space_group_name_H-M   'P 1'
#
loop_
_entity.id
_entity.type
_entity.pdbx_description
1 polymer ?
#
loop_
_entity_poly.entity_id
_entity_poly.type
_entity_poly.pdbx_seq_one_letter_code
_entity_poly.pdbx_strand_id
1 'polypeptide(L)'
;MSNKVHGEPVNEYLSAEKAQYRESVWSAFAEAVPDVTTARVLFFPGRHGLEIPVALSHGFKEENLIACDENAAIIATAKWRKEYPAIRCYGTSLSRTIPRLAQDGVRLDAANLDFCSSLCHDLMSDICMLLDSQPAEAGMNLAVTILKGREDKAVADMARLVFRETNGAVDRLRVIQAWLARNGYFNRTLHRGEYRSGSKNMAFAVFATRHRDKIDAQYARFFEAHLPEVEALLALDDRVTERLPTQEFLALQEEFLERRKALLVLEDALDKALLGSWQYSPSFGRFSRAGGRWYALRNIPYRRQRFPFIGTAAWHKEMKDENAHLRQRLVASESEKSQLLQAGRAYN
;
A
#
# COMPACT_ATOMS: atom_id res chain seq x y z
N MET A 1 -18.28 -27.45 -14.71
CA MET A 1 -18.03 -28.40 -13.60
C MET A 1 -17.79 -27.58 -12.34
N SER A 2 -18.65 -27.63 -11.34
CA SER A 2 -18.43 -26.88 -10.10
C SER A 2 -17.34 -27.59 -9.28
N ASN A 3 -16.11 -27.09 -9.33
CA ASN A 3 -15.06 -27.51 -8.41
C ASN A 3 -15.50 -27.11 -7.00
N LYS A 4 -16.01 -28.05 -6.21
CA LYS A 4 -16.21 -27.84 -4.77
C LYS A 4 -14.82 -27.71 -4.15
N VAL A 5 -14.35 -26.48 -3.94
CA VAL A 5 -13.08 -26.12 -3.29
C VAL A 5 -13.14 -26.36 -1.77
N HIS A 6 -13.88 -27.37 -1.34
CA HIS A 6 -14.08 -27.70 0.07
C HIS A 6 -13.74 -29.17 0.26
N GLY A 7 -12.45 -29.45 0.45
CA GLY A 7 -12.04 -30.72 1.05
C GLY A 7 -12.67 -30.87 2.44
N GLU A 8 -12.76 -32.11 2.94
CA GLU A 8 -13.29 -32.36 4.28
C GLU A 8 -12.55 -31.50 5.32
N PRO A 9 -13.27 -30.87 6.27
CA PRO A 9 -12.69 -29.97 7.25
C PRO A 9 -11.76 -30.73 8.21
N VAL A 10 -10.48 -30.77 7.87
CA VAL A 10 -9.40 -31.17 8.77
C VAL A 10 -9.15 -30.02 9.75
N ASN A 11 -9.61 -30.18 11.00
CA ASN A 11 -9.22 -29.43 12.21
C ASN A 11 -8.94 -27.93 12.05
N GLU A 12 -9.89 -27.04 12.37
CA GLU A 12 -9.76 -25.57 12.58
C GLU A 12 -9.08 -24.70 11.48
N TYR A 13 -8.32 -25.30 10.57
CA TYR A 13 -7.50 -24.66 9.54
C TYR A 13 -8.30 -24.42 8.24
N LEU A 14 -9.48 -25.02 8.17
CA LEU A 14 -10.47 -24.93 7.08
C LEU A 14 -11.74 -24.20 7.54
N SER A 15 -11.60 -23.09 8.28
CA SER A 15 -12.75 -22.25 8.62
C SER A 15 -13.32 -21.57 7.37
N ALA A 16 -14.64 -21.34 7.37
CA ALA A 16 -15.31 -20.57 6.32
C ALA A 16 -14.71 -19.16 6.17
N GLU A 17 -14.31 -18.54 7.29
CA GLU A 17 -13.65 -17.23 7.31
C GLU A 17 -12.31 -17.26 6.55
N LYS A 18 -11.47 -18.28 6.76
CA LYS A 18 -10.18 -18.40 6.06
C LYS A 18 -10.37 -18.72 4.58
N ALA A 19 -11.41 -19.50 4.23
CA ALA A 19 -11.77 -19.72 2.82
C ALA A 19 -12.21 -18.41 2.15
N GLN A 20 -13.09 -17.64 2.81
CA GLN A 20 -13.54 -16.33 2.32
C GLN A 20 -12.38 -15.34 2.16
N TYR A 21 -11.42 -15.34 3.09
CA TYR A 21 -10.18 -14.56 2.96
C TYR A 21 -9.41 -14.91 1.67
N ARG A 22 -9.17 -16.20 1.41
CA ARG A 22 -8.45 -16.63 0.20
C ARG A 22 -9.19 -16.16 -1.05
N GLU A 23 -10.50 -16.35 -1.09
CA GLU A 23 -11.32 -15.90 -2.21
C GLU A 23 -11.25 -14.38 -2.40
N SER A 24 -11.29 -13.62 -1.31
CA SER A 24 -11.22 -12.15 -1.36
C SER A 24 -9.88 -11.67 -1.91
N VAL A 25 -8.76 -12.29 -1.51
CA VAL A 25 -7.43 -11.94 -2.01
C VAL A 25 -7.29 -12.26 -3.50
N TRP A 26 -7.68 -13.47 -3.92
CA TRP A 26 -7.51 -13.89 -5.31
C TRP A 26 -8.47 -13.19 -6.26
N SER A 27 -9.71 -12.88 -5.83
CA SER A 27 -10.62 -12.02 -6.59
C SER A 27 -10.04 -10.62 -6.79
N ALA A 28 -9.51 -10.01 -5.71
CA ALA A 28 -8.90 -8.69 -5.80
C ALA A 28 -7.67 -8.67 -6.70
N PHE A 29 -6.88 -9.75 -6.75
CA PHE A 29 -5.81 -9.87 -7.74
C PHE A 29 -6.34 -10.02 -9.16
N ALA A 30 -7.33 -10.89 -9.38
CA ALA A 30 -7.90 -11.13 -10.71
C ALA A 30 -8.49 -9.86 -11.33
N GLU A 31 -9.12 -9.02 -10.51
CA GLU A 31 -9.65 -7.72 -10.92
C GLU A 31 -8.55 -6.67 -11.21
N ALA A 32 -7.39 -6.79 -10.56
CA ALA A 32 -6.34 -5.78 -10.58
C ALA A 32 -5.18 -6.05 -11.54
N VAL A 33 -5.04 -7.28 -12.03
CA VAL A 33 -4.04 -7.62 -13.05
C VAL A 33 -4.62 -7.41 -14.44
N PRO A 34 -3.85 -6.91 -15.44
CA PRO A 34 -4.37 -6.68 -16.78
C PRO A 34 -4.85 -7.96 -17.49
N ASP A 35 -4.18 -9.09 -17.24
CA ASP A 35 -4.50 -10.39 -17.81
C ASP A 35 -4.12 -11.52 -16.83
N VAL A 36 -5.14 -12.15 -16.25
CA VAL A 36 -4.97 -13.24 -15.27
C VAL A 36 -4.25 -14.46 -15.84
N THR A 37 -4.33 -14.69 -17.16
CA THR A 37 -3.77 -15.88 -17.78
C THR A 37 -2.27 -15.80 -17.98
N THR A 38 -1.72 -14.58 -18.02
CA THR A 38 -0.28 -14.31 -18.17
C THR A 38 0.36 -13.76 -16.90
N ALA A 39 -0.46 -13.37 -15.90
CA ALA A 39 0.00 -12.83 -14.63
C ALA A 39 0.86 -13.82 -13.83
N ARG A 40 2.07 -13.40 -13.46
CA ARG A 40 2.98 -14.17 -12.60
C ARG A 40 2.83 -13.76 -11.14
N VAL A 41 2.58 -14.75 -10.28
CA VAL A 41 2.21 -14.49 -8.89
C VAL A 41 3.15 -15.23 -7.93
N LEU A 42 3.83 -14.48 -7.09
CA LEU A 42 4.56 -15.02 -5.95
C LEU A 42 3.59 -15.25 -4.78
N PHE A 43 3.65 -16.38 -4.10
CA PHE A 43 2.83 -16.60 -2.91
C PHE A 43 3.52 -17.51 -1.89
N PHE A 44 3.09 -17.39 -0.63
CA PHE A 44 3.48 -18.29 0.46
C PHE A 44 2.43 -19.38 0.62
N PRO A 45 2.67 -20.61 0.12
CA PRO A 45 1.67 -21.67 0.19
C PRO A 45 1.50 -22.16 1.63
N GLY A 46 0.25 -22.45 2.02
CA GLY A 46 0.03 -23.28 3.19
C GLY A 46 0.51 -24.72 2.97
N ARG A 47 0.66 -25.50 4.04
CA ARG A 47 1.01 -26.94 3.97
C ARG A 47 0.08 -27.73 3.03
N HIS A 48 -1.18 -27.32 2.95
CA HIS A 48 -2.21 -27.95 2.13
C HIS A 48 -2.39 -27.29 0.75
N GLY A 49 -1.72 -26.16 0.49
CA GLY A 49 -1.78 -25.48 -0.80
C GLY A 49 -3.19 -25.04 -1.21
N LEU A 50 -4.03 -24.69 -0.24
CA LEU A 50 -5.45 -24.37 -0.46
C LEU A 50 -5.65 -23.07 -1.25
N GLU A 51 -4.60 -22.26 -1.33
CA GLU A 51 -4.55 -21.04 -2.14
C GLU A 51 -4.49 -21.37 -3.65
N ILE A 52 -3.94 -22.52 -4.02
CA ILE A 52 -3.75 -22.93 -5.41
C ILE A 52 -5.08 -23.15 -6.15
N PRO A 53 -6.01 -24.02 -5.68
CA PRO A 53 -7.26 -24.25 -6.40
C PRO A 53 -8.13 -22.98 -6.48
N VAL A 54 -8.00 -22.06 -5.52
CA VAL A 54 -8.64 -20.75 -5.55
C VAL A 54 -8.00 -19.86 -6.62
N ALA A 55 -6.68 -19.76 -6.69
CA ALA A 55 -6.02 -19.02 -7.76
C ALA A 55 -6.44 -19.54 -9.15
N LEU A 56 -6.45 -20.87 -9.33
CA LEU A 56 -6.85 -21.49 -10.59
C LEU A 56 -8.32 -21.23 -10.95
N SER A 57 -9.23 -21.15 -9.97
CA SER A 57 -10.65 -20.84 -10.23
C SER A 57 -10.85 -19.40 -10.72
N HIS A 58 -9.94 -18.49 -10.37
CA HIS A 58 -9.89 -17.10 -10.86
C HIS A 58 -9.12 -16.94 -12.19
N GLY A 59 -8.71 -18.04 -12.82
CA GLY A 59 -8.11 -18.03 -14.17
C GLY A 59 -6.59 -17.91 -14.22
N PHE A 60 -5.90 -17.82 -13.07
CA PHE A 60 -4.44 -17.90 -13.03
C PHE A 60 -3.96 -19.26 -13.55
N LYS A 61 -2.79 -19.27 -14.20
CA LYS A 61 -2.17 -20.48 -14.73
C LYS A 61 -1.18 -21.06 -13.73
N GLU A 62 -1.15 -22.38 -13.62
CA GLU A 62 -0.31 -23.10 -12.66
C GLU A 62 1.18 -22.78 -12.86
N GLU A 63 1.63 -22.76 -14.11
CA GLU A 63 3.01 -22.42 -14.51
C GLU A 63 3.42 -20.97 -14.20
N ASN A 64 2.45 -20.09 -13.94
CA ASN A 64 2.67 -18.71 -13.56
C ASN A 64 2.60 -18.47 -12.04
N LEU A 65 2.24 -19.50 -11.26
CA LEU A 65 2.29 -19.46 -9.80
C LEU A 65 3.70 -19.83 -9.32
N ILE A 66 4.19 -19.05 -8.36
CA ILE A 66 5.54 -19.18 -7.80
C ILE A 66 5.41 -19.30 -6.28
N ALA A 67 5.66 -20.50 -5.76
CA ALA A 67 5.67 -20.78 -4.35
C ALA A 67 7.01 -20.41 -3.70
N CYS A 68 6.97 -19.71 -2.56
CA CYS A 68 8.14 -19.38 -1.77
C CYS A 68 7.88 -19.70 -0.29
N ASP A 69 8.84 -20.36 0.37
CA ASP A 69 8.80 -20.64 1.80
C ASP A 69 10.25 -20.77 2.31
N GLU A 70 10.54 -20.19 3.47
CA GLU A 70 11.87 -20.29 4.08
C GLU A 70 12.24 -21.74 4.42
N ASN A 71 11.25 -22.57 4.69
CA ASN A 71 11.42 -23.97 5.02
C ASN A 71 11.29 -24.84 3.76
N ALA A 72 12.45 -25.12 3.15
CA ALA A 72 12.56 -26.00 1.99
C ALA A 72 11.90 -27.38 2.21
N ALA A 73 11.89 -27.91 3.44
CA ALA A 73 11.28 -29.19 3.73
C ALA A 73 9.75 -29.14 3.70
N ILE A 74 9.13 -28.00 4.10
CA ILE A 74 7.68 -27.81 3.97
C ILE A 74 7.28 -27.86 2.50
N ILE A 75 7.99 -27.13 1.63
CA ILE A 75 7.74 -27.18 0.18
C ILE A 75 7.99 -28.58 -0.38
N ALA A 76 9.12 -29.21 -0.05
CA ALA A 76 9.50 -30.51 -0.62
C ALA A 76 8.51 -31.63 -0.26
N THR A 77 7.90 -31.56 0.92
CA THR A 77 6.97 -32.57 1.43
C THR A 77 5.49 -32.22 1.26
N ALA A 78 5.19 -31.05 0.68
CA ALA A 78 3.82 -30.61 0.51
C ALA A 78 3.06 -31.49 -0.49
N LYS A 79 1.86 -31.95 -0.09
CA LYS A 79 1.04 -32.86 -0.91
C LYS A 79 0.66 -32.24 -2.25
N TRP A 80 0.37 -30.93 -2.24
CA TRP A 80 -0.03 -30.18 -3.43
C TRP A 80 1.04 -30.18 -4.53
N ARG A 81 2.33 -30.42 -4.24
CA ARG A 81 3.37 -30.49 -5.29
C ARG A 81 3.16 -31.64 -6.28
N LYS A 82 2.51 -32.72 -5.86
CA LYS A 82 2.17 -33.82 -6.76
C LYS A 82 0.96 -33.50 -7.64
N GLU A 83 0.04 -32.72 -7.10
CA GLU A 83 -1.20 -32.30 -7.77
C GLU A 83 -0.94 -31.14 -8.75
N TYR A 84 -0.01 -30.25 -8.41
CA TYR A 84 0.35 -29.05 -9.17
C TYR A 84 1.87 -28.99 -9.43
N PRO A 85 2.41 -29.87 -10.29
CA PRO A 85 3.84 -29.98 -10.54
C PRO A 85 4.46 -28.82 -11.34
N ALA A 86 3.66 -28.02 -12.04
CA ALA A 86 4.14 -26.89 -12.85
C ALA A 86 4.46 -25.64 -12.00
N ILE A 87 4.01 -25.59 -10.75
CA ILE A 87 4.30 -24.48 -9.83
C ILE A 87 5.80 -24.43 -9.53
N ARG A 88 6.43 -23.30 -9.86
CA ARG A 88 7.83 -23.05 -9.54
C ARG A 88 7.97 -22.85 -8.03
N CYS A 89 8.95 -23.52 -7.42
CA CYS A 89 9.11 -23.52 -5.96
C CYS A 89 10.50 -23.00 -5.53
N TYR A 90 10.52 -22.10 -4.56
CA TYR A 90 11.74 -21.61 -3.90
C TYR A 90 11.69 -21.93 -2.40
N GLY A 91 12.48 -22.91 -1.98
CA GLY A 91 12.69 -23.25 -0.57
C GLY A 91 13.71 -22.35 0.12
N THR A 92 13.52 -21.03 0.02
CA THR A 92 14.40 -20.01 0.61
C THR A 92 13.59 -18.84 1.14
N SER A 93 14.19 -18.05 2.05
CA SER A 93 13.59 -16.79 2.50
C SER A 93 13.23 -15.89 1.33
N LEU A 94 12.20 -15.05 1.50
CA LEU A 94 11.78 -14.05 0.50
C LEU A 94 12.99 -13.22 0.02
N SER A 95 13.82 -12.78 0.97
CA SER A 95 15.03 -12.01 0.70
C SER A 95 16.02 -12.66 -0.26
N ARG A 96 16.10 -14.00 -0.27
CA ARG A 96 16.97 -14.77 -1.19
C ARG A 96 16.25 -15.16 -2.48
N THR A 97 14.94 -15.27 -2.44
CA THR A 97 14.10 -15.58 -3.61
C THR A 97 14.06 -14.40 -4.59
N ILE A 98 13.94 -13.17 -4.08
CA ILE A 98 13.90 -11.93 -4.88
C ILE A 98 15.06 -11.82 -5.90
N PRO A 99 16.34 -11.87 -5.51
CA PRO A 99 17.44 -11.75 -6.46
C PRO A 99 17.48 -12.90 -7.48
N ARG A 100 17.00 -14.09 -7.11
CA ARG A 100 16.89 -15.23 -8.04
C ARG A 100 15.82 -14.98 -9.09
N LEU A 101 14.64 -14.51 -8.69
CA LEU A 101 13.58 -14.11 -9.63
C LEU A 101 14.08 -13.07 -10.63
N ALA A 102 14.83 -12.07 -10.16
CA ALA A 102 15.43 -11.06 -11.02
C ALA A 102 16.46 -11.66 -11.99
N GLN A 103 17.34 -12.56 -11.52
CA GLN A 103 18.29 -13.29 -12.38
C GLN A 103 17.59 -14.16 -13.43
N ASP A 104 16.45 -14.75 -13.07
CA ASP A 104 15.60 -15.56 -13.95
C ASP A 104 14.78 -14.70 -14.93
N GLY A 105 14.89 -13.36 -14.88
CA GLY A 105 14.09 -12.44 -15.70
C GLY A 105 12.59 -12.51 -15.39
N VAL A 106 12.22 -12.96 -14.19
CA VAL A 106 10.83 -13.09 -13.77
C VAL A 106 10.35 -11.74 -13.26
N ARG A 107 9.49 -11.09 -14.05
CA ARG A 107 8.64 -10.00 -13.60
C ARG A 107 7.40 -10.57 -12.92
N LEU A 108 7.07 -10.04 -11.75
CA LEU A 108 5.86 -10.37 -11.00
C LEU A 108 4.77 -9.32 -11.24
N ASP A 109 3.53 -9.79 -11.36
CA ASP A 109 2.34 -8.93 -11.44
C ASP A 109 1.65 -8.82 -10.08
N ALA A 110 1.76 -9.88 -9.27
CA ALA A 110 1.23 -9.90 -7.91
C ALA A 110 2.10 -10.72 -6.93
N ALA A 111 1.93 -10.44 -5.64
CA ALA A 111 2.54 -11.20 -4.56
C ALA A 111 1.59 -11.34 -3.37
N ASN A 112 1.26 -12.58 -2.98
CA ASN A 112 0.51 -12.89 -1.76
C ASN A 112 1.45 -13.32 -0.63
N LEU A 113 1.76 -12.37 0.25
CA LEU A 113 2.70 -12.53 1.34
C LEU A 113 1.95 -12.73 2.66
N ASP A 114 1.76 -14.00 3.05
CA ASP A 114 1.15 -14.37 4.33
C ASP A 114 2.20 -14.40 5.45
N PHE A 115 2.43 -13.25 6.08
CA PHE A 115 3.36 -13.13 7.20
C PHE A 115 2.67 -13.52 8.52
N CYS A 116 2.79 -14.80 8.85
CA CYS A 116 2.42 -15.33 10.16
C CYS A 116 3.42 -14.96 11.29
N SER A 117 4.52 -14.27 10.95
CA SER A 117 5.56 -13.81 11.87
C SER A 117 5.21 -12.43 12.47
N SER A 118 6.16 -11.85 13.21
CA SER A 118 5.96 -10.52 13.77
C SER A 118 6.11 -9.43 12.72
N LEU A 119 5.22 -8.43 12.71
CA LEU A 119 5.42 -7.22 11.92
C LEU A 119 6.64 -6.47 12.47
N CYS A 120 7.72 -6.50 11.69
CA CYS A 120 9.01 -5.92 12.04
C CYS A 120 9.65 -5.20 10.85
N HIS A 121 10.76 -4.51 11.13
CA HIS A 121 11.54 -3.83 10.10
C HIS A 121 12.00 -4.74 8.96
N ASP A 122 12.47 -5.95 9.26
CA ASP A 122 13.00 -6.88 8.24
C ASP A 122 11.92 -7.30 7.24
N LEU A 123 10.70 -7.57 7.72
CA LEU A 123 9.55 -7.84 6.87
C LEU A 123 9.24 -6.66 5.93
N MET A 124 9.20 -5.45 6.48
CA MET A 124 8.96 -4.25 5.67
C MET A 124 10.07 -4.00 4.65
N SER A 125 11.33 -4.32 5.01
CA SER A 125 12.48 -4.26 4.13
C SER A 125 12.39 -5.28 2.99
N ASP A 126 11.95 -6.51 3.28
CA ASP A 126 11.74 -7.55 2.28
C ASP A 126 10.65 -7.16 1.26
N ILE A 127 9.57 -6.51 1.72
CA ILE A 127 8.54 -5.97 0.82
C ILE A 127 9.13 -4.90 -0.10
N CYS A 128 9.91 -3.95 0.45
CA CYS A 128 10.54 -2.90 -0.36
C CYS A 128 11.51 -3.52 -1.38
N MET A 129 12.35 -4.47 -0.96
CA MET A 129 13.27 -5.16 -1.87
C MET A 129 12.54 -5.93 -2.98
N LEU A 130 11.39 -6.54 -2.68
CA LEU A 130 10.54 -7.16 -3.69
C LEU A 130 10.07 -6.13 -4.71
N LEU A 131 9.58 -4.97 -4.26
CA LEU A 131 9.11 -3.89 -5.13
C LEU A 131 10.25 -3.23 -5.94
N ASP A 132 11.42 -3.07 -5.34
CA ASP A 132 12.63 -2.53 -5.99
C ASP A 132 13.20 -3.49 -7.05
N SER A 133 12.94 -4.80 -6.89
CA SER A 133 13.37 -5.81 -7.88
C SER A 133 12.52 -5.80 -9.15
N GLN A 134 11.35 -5.15 -9.12
CA GLN A 134 10.48 -5.04 -10.28
C GLN A 134 10.82 -3.79 -11.09
N PRO A 135 10.63 -3.82 -12.42
CA PRO A 135 10.75 -2.61 -13.23
C PRO A 135 9.84 -1.50 -12.68
N ALA A 136 10.32 -0.26 -12.60
CA ALA A 136 9.59 0.83 -11.94
C ALA A 136 8.22 1.10 -12.57
N GLU A 137 8.11 0.88 -13.88
CA GLU A 137 6.88 0.99 -14.67
C GLU A 137 5.92 -0.19 -14.53
N ALA A 138 6.43 -1.36 -14.15
CA ALA A 138 5.67 -2.60 -14.16
C ALA A 138 4.54 -2.59 -13.13
N GLY A 139 4.81 -1.99 -11.98
CA GLY A 139 3.92 -2.05 -10.85
C GLY A 139 3.63 -3.46 -10.34
N MET A 140 3.08 -3.57 -9.13
CA MET A 140 2.76 -4.87 -8.55
C MET A 140 1.54 -4.78 -7.64
N ASN A 141 0.71 -5.82 -7.65
CA ASN A 141 -0.37 -5.98 -6.67
C ASN A 141 0.12 -6.82 -5.49
N LEU A 142 0.11 -6.26 -4.29
CA LEU A 142 0.66 -6.87 -3.10
C LEU A 142 -0.45 -7.20 -2.12
N ALA A 143 -0.69 -8.49 -1.85
CA ALA A 143 -1.47 -8.90 -0.70
C ALA A 143 -0.53 -9.15 0.48
N VAL A 144 -0.80 -8.50 1.60
CA VAL A 144 -0.07 -8.68 2.85
C VAL A 144 -1.03 -9.13 3.92
N THR A 145 -0.74 -10.29 4.52
CA THR A 145 -1.47 -10.82 5.67
C THR A 145 -0.56 -10.83 6.88
N ILE A 146 -1.07 -10.36 8.02
CA ILE A 146 -0.31 -10.24 9.28
C ILE A 146 -1.10 -10.81 10.45
N LEU A 147 -0.37 -11.36 11.41
CA LEU A 147 -0.93 -11.83 12.68
C LEU A 147 -0.97 -10.70 13.72
N LYS A 148 -2.16 -10.39 14.24
CA LYS A 148 -2.37 -9.35 15.25
C LYS A 148 -1.67 -9.70 16.58
N GLY A 149 -1.03 -8.70 17.19
CA GLY A 149 -0.41 -8.80 18.50
C GLY A 149 1.00 -9.39 18.48
N ARG A 150 1.57 -9.52 17.28
CA ARG A 150 2.97 -9.90 17.07
C ARG A 150 3.64 -8.76 16.32
N GLU A 151 3.85 -7.64 16.98
CA GLU A 151 4.61 -6.53 16.42
C GLU A 151 5.86 -6.36 17.26
N ASP A 152 6.96 -5.96 16.63
CA ASP A 152 8.07 -5.45 17.43
C ASP A 152 7.64 -4.16 18.17
N LYS A 153 8.36 -3.82 19.24
CA LYS A 153 8.01 -2.69 20.08
C LYS A 153 7.98 -1.37 19.30
N ALA A 154 8.91 -1.17 18.36
CA ALA A 154 9.02 0.08 17.62
C ALA A 154 7.84 0.27 16.65
N VAL A 155 7.43 -0.79 15.96
CA VAL A 155 6.25 -0.82 15.10
C VAL A 155 4.98 -0.60 15.92
N ALA A 156 4.86 -1.26 17.08
CA ALA A 156 3.72 -1.06 17.98
C ALA A 156 3.63 0.39 18.47
N ASP A 157 4.76 0.98 18.88
CA ASP A 157 4.81 2.36 19.35
C ASP A 157 4.50 3.35 18.22
N MET A 158 4.99 3.12 17.00
CA MET A 158 4.62 3.90 15.82
C MET A 158 3.12 3.79 15.51
N ALA A 159 2.54 2.59 15.53
CA ALA A 159 1.11 2.40 15.31
C ALA A 159 0.27 3.18 16.34
N ARG A 160 0.70 3.20 17.62
CA ARG A 160 0.03 3.97 18.68
C ARG A 160 0.15 5.49 18.51
N LEU A 161 1.27 5.97 17.97
CA LEU A 161 1.48 7.40 17.74
C LEU A 161 0.69 7.91 16.52
N VAL A 162 0.57 7.09 15.48
CA VAL A 162 -0.05 7.49 14.21
C VAL A 162 -1.56 7.23 14.20
N PHE A 163 -2.03 6.18 14.88
CA PHE A 163 -3.43 5.77 14.84
C PHE A 163 -4.09 5.89 16.21
N ARG A 164 -5.32 6.44 16.23
CA ARG A 164 -6.09 6.65 17.47
C ARG A 164 -6.54 5.34 18.12
N GLU A 165 -6.70 4.27 17.35
CA GLU A 165 -7.10 2.95 17.83
C GLU A 165 -5.89 2.02 17.94
N THR A 166 -5.32 1.92 19.14
CA THR A 166 -4.09 1.14 19.40
C THR A 166 -4.25 -0.37 19.20
N ASN A 167 -5.47 -0.86 18.98
CA ASN A 167 -5.82 -2.27 18.91
C ASN A 167 -6.38 -2.73 17.55
N GLY A 168 -6.58 -1.84 16.57
CA GLY A 168 -7.08 -2.22 15.25
C GLY A 168 -6.05 -3.04 14.47
N ALA A 169 -6.47 -4.16 13.85
CA ALA A 169 -5.57 -4.90 12.96
C ALA A 169 -5.41 -4.14 11.62
N VAL A 170 -6.47 -3.45 11.20
CA VAL A 170 -6.48 -2.46 10.11
C VAL A 170 -5.39 -1.38 10.27
N ASP A 171 -5.10 -0.91 11.48
CA ASP A 171 -4.10 0.15 11.69
C ASP A 171 -2.66 -0.31 11.43
N ARG A 172 -2.39 -1.60 11.59
CA ARG A 172 -1.07 -2.17 11.27
C ARG A 172 -0.83 -2.25 9.76
N LEU A 173 -1.87 -2.57 9.01
CA LEU A 173 -1.80 -2.51 7.54
C LEU A 173 -1.60 -1.08 7.05
N ARG A 174 -2.11 -0.08 7.78
CA ARG A 174 -1.81 1.34 7.53
C ARG A 174 -0.37 1.73 7.87
N VAL A 175 0.28 1.09 8.87
CA VAL A 175 1.73 1.26 9.09
C VAL A 175 2.51 0.81 7.85
N ILE A 176 2.18 -0.36 7.30
CA ILE A 176 2.82 -0.86 6.06
C ILE A 176 2.55 0.12 4.91
N GLN A 177 1.30 0.59 4.78
CA GLN A 177 0.92 1.58 3.78
C GLN A 177 1.76 2.86 3.86
N ALA A 178 1.89 3.42 5.07
CA ALA A 178 2.69 4.61 5.34
C ALA A 178 4.19 4.38 5.13
N TRP A 179 4.68 3.20 5.50
CA TRP A 179 6.06 2.78 5.27
C TRP A 179 6.38 2.75 3.76
N LEU A 180 5.53 2.11 2.96
CA LEU A 180 5.67 2.10 1.50
C LEU A 180 5.65 3.51 0.93
N ALA A 181 4.71 4.36 1.36
CA ALA A 181 4.64 5.76 0.92
C ALA A 181 5.90 6.55 1.24
N ARG A 182 6.49 6.34 2.43
CA ARG A 182 7.75 6.95 2.84
C ARG A 182 8.94 6.49 1.99
N ASN A 183 8.92 5.24 1.52
CA ASN A 183 9.99 4.67 0.69
C ASN A 183 9.75 4.89 -0.82
N GLY A 184 8.93 5.90 -1.18
CA GLY A 184 8.77 6.28 -2.58
C GLY A 184 7.80 5.39 -3.35
N TYR A 185 6.86 4.72 -2.68
CA TYR A 185 5.83 3.91 -3.34
C TYR A 185 4.46 4.57 -3.23
N PHE A 186 3.83 4.84 -4.36
CA PHE A 186 2.38 5.02 -4.36
C PHE A 186 1.72 3.68 -4.11
N ASN A 187 0.71 3.67 -3.25
CA ASN A 187 0.00 2.46 -2.93
C ASN A 187 -1.47 2.76 -2.63
N ARG A 188 -2.36 2.07 -3.33
CA ARG A 188 -3.82 2.16 -3.17
C ARG A 188 -4.33 0.85 -2.62
N THR A 189 -5.06 0.90 -1.52
CA THR A 189 -5.74 -0.28 -0.98
C THR A 189 -6.90 -0.66 -1.90
N LEU A 190 -6.85 -1.85 -2.47
CA LEU A 190 -7.89 -2.43 -3.31
C LEU A 190 -8.92 -3.17 -2.46
N HIS A 191 -8.44 -3.93 -1.48
CA HIS A 191 -9.27 -4.72 -0.60
C HIS A 191 -8.60 -4.85 0.77
N ARG A 192 -9.40 -5.05 1.83
CA ARG A 192 -8.90 -5.33 3.18
C ARG A 192 -9.93 -6.11 3.99
N GLY A 193 -9.46 -6.88 4.95
CA GLY A 193 -10.34 -7.58 5.88
C GLY A 193 -9.59 -8.14 7.08
N GLU A 194 -10.35 -8.81 7.94
CA GLU A 194 -9.85 -9.55 9.09
C GLU A 194 -10.50 -10.94 9.10
N TYR A 195 -9.81 -11.94 9.65
CA TYR A 195 -10.36 -13.28 9.85
C TYR A 195 -9.72 -13.96 11.07
N ARG A 196 -10.37 -14.99 11.61
CA ARG A 196 -9.79 -15.81 12.68
C ARG A 196 -9.13 -17.07 12.14
N SER A 197 -7.95 -17.38 12.68
CA SER A 197 -7.23 -18.63 12.46
C SER A 197 -6.98 -19.29 13.82
N GLY A 198 -7.91 -20.16 14.24
CA GLY A 198 -7.96 -20.65 15.63
C GLY A 198 -8.27 -19.51 16.60
N SER A 199 -7.46 -19.35 17.65
CA SER A 199 -7.59 -18.24 18.61
C SER A 199 -6.96 -16.92 18.16
N LYS A 200 -6.36 -16.88 16.98
CA LYS A 200 -5.59 -15.75 16.47
C LYS A 200 -6.41 -14.90 15.51
N ASN A 201 -6.34 -13.57 15.66
CA ASN A 201 -6.90 -12.63 14.70
C ASN A 201 -5.85 -12.28 13.64
N MET A 202 -6.20 -12.42 12.38
CA MET A 202 -5.38 -12.07 11.23
C MET A 202 -5.97 -10.83 10.56
N ALA A 203 -5.11 -10.00 9.98
CA ALA A 203 -5.50 -8.87 9.15
C ALA A 203 -4.87 -9.04 7.78
N PHE A 204 -5.57 -8.64 6.73
CA PHE A 204 -5.00 -8.62 5.38
C PHE A 204 -5.42 -7.39 4.60
N ALA A 205 -4.55 -6.96 3.70
CA ALA A 205 -4.88 -5.96 2.68
C ALA A 205 -4.22 -6.31 1.35
N VAL A 206 -4.90 -5.94 0.27
CA VAL A 206 -4.40 -6.01 -1.11
C VAL A 206 -4.15 -4.58 -1.56
N PHE A 207 -2.91 -4.29 -1.97
CA PHE A 207 -2.45 -2.98 -2.41
C PHE A 207 -2.08 -3.02 -3.89
N ALA A 208 -2.56 -2.07 -4.69
CA ALA A 208 -1.93 -1.74 -5.96
C ALA A 208 -0.74 -0.82 -5.68
N THR A 209 0.47 -1.27 -5.97
CA THR A 209 1.72 -0.57 -5.63
C THR A 209 2.50 -0.17 -6.88
N ARG A 210 3.12 1.02 -6.85
CA ARG A 210 3.88 1.62 -7.96
C ARG A 210 4.99 2.52 -7.42
N HIS A 211 6.08 2.70 -8.17
CA HIS A 211 7.14 3.65 -7.82
C HIS A 211 6.66 5.11 -8.02
N ARG A 212 6.79 5.94 -6.98
CA ARG A 212 6.31 7.33 -6.91
C ARG A 212 7.03 8.23 -7.90
N ASP A 213 8.33 8.10 -8.12
CA ASP A 213 9.09 8.99 -9.02
C ASP A 213 8.54 9.01 -10.47
N LYS A 214 7.87 7.93 -10.89
CA LYS A 214 7.20 7.85 -12.19
C LYS A 214 5.80 8.43 -12.17
N ILE A 215 5.10 8.23 -11.07
CA ILE A 215 3.80 8.83 -10.80
C ILE A 215 3.94 10.34 -10.74
N ASP A 216 4.90 10.88 -9.98
CA ASP A 216 5.15 12.32 -9.89
C ASP A 216 5.49 12.91 -11.26
N ALA A 217 6.18 12.19 -12.15
CA ALA A 217 6.42 12.65 -13.52
C ALA A 217 5.16 12.62 -14.40
N GLN A 218 4.27 11.65 -14.20
CA GLN A 218 2.98 11.57 -14.92
C GLN A 218 1.98 12.60 -14.39
N TYR A 219 1.88 12.75 -13.07
CA TYR A 219 1.13 13.82 -12.40
C TYR A 219 1.68 15.19 -12.77
N ALA A 220 3.01 15.40 -12.83
CA ALA A 220 3.57 16.66 -13.28
C ALA A 220 3.13 17.00 -14.71
N ARG A 221 3.14 16.03 -15.64
CA ARG A 221 2.64 16.26 -17.02
C ARG A 221 1.14 16.52 -17.07
N PHE A 222 0.36 15.81 -16.24
CA PHE A 222 -1.07 16.01 -16.14
C PHE A 222 -1.40 17.39 -15.55
N PHE A 223 -0.75 17.75 -14.44
CA PHE A 223 -0.89 19.06 -13.83
C PHE A 223 -0.37 20.16 -14.74
N GLU A 224 0.71 19.98 -15.50
CA GLU A 224 1.14 20.95 -16.52
C GLU A 224 0.06 21.12 -17.61
N ALA A 225 -0.59 20.04 -18.04
CA ALA A 225 -1.65 20.09 -19.05
C ALA A 225 -2.96 20.70 -18.53
N HIS A 226 -3.20 20.63 -17.22
CA HIS A 226 -4.44 21.08 -16.56
C HIS A 226 -4.23 22.19 -15.53
N LEU A 227 -3.05 22.82 -15.53
CA LEU A 227 -2.67 23.86 -14.58
C LEU A 227 -3.64 25.05 -14.64
N PRO A 228 -4.06 25.54 -15.83
CA PRO A 228 -4.99 26.66 -15.92
C PRO A 228 -6.34 26.36 -15.26
N GLU A 229 -6.87 25.14 -15.39
CA GLU A 229 -8.12 24.74 -14.77
C GLU A 229 -8.00 24.63 -13.25
N VAL A 230 -6.88 24.11 -12.74
CA VAL A 230 -6.58 24.03 -11.31
C VAL A 230 -6.41 25.42 -10.71
N GLU A 231 -5.64 26.30 -11.36
CA GLU A 231 -5.44 27.69 -10.92
C GLU A 231 -6.78 28.47 -10.92
N ALA A 232 -7.63 28.27 -11.93
CA ALA A 232 -8.94 28.90 -11.97
C ALA A 232 -9.87 28.42 -10.85
N LEU A 233 -9.77 27.15 -10.43
CA LEU A 233 -10.50 26.61 -9.28
C LEU A 233 -10.03 27.19 -7.94
N LEU A 234 -8.71 27.27 -7.74
CA LEU A 234 -8.12 27.84 -6.53
C LEU A 234 -8.45 29.33 -6.40
N ALA A 235 -8.36 30.08 -7.50
CA ALA A 235 -8.77 31.48 -7.53
C ALA A 235 -10.27 31.68 -7.25
N LEU A 236 -11.10 30.68 -7.56
CA LEU A 236 -12.52 30.69 -7.22
C LEU A 236 -12.77 30.39 -5.74
N ASP A 237 -12.02 29.45 -5.15
CA ASP A 237 -12.07 29.11 -3.72
C ASP A 237 -11.68 30.30 -2.84
N ASP A 238 -10.61 31.01 -3.24
CA ASP A 238 -10.17 32.25 -2.59
C ASP A 238 -11.25 33.34 -2.65
N ARG A 239 -12.02 33.41 -3.74
CA ARG A 239 -13.13 34.37 -3.88
C ARG A 239 -14.37 33.98 -3.09
N VAL A 240 -14.67 32.67 -2.98
CA VAL A 240 -15.79 32.17 -2.17
C VAL A 240 -15.55 32.41 -0.68
N THR A 241 -14.29 32.47 -0.25
CA THR A 241 -13.91 32.77 1.15
C THR A 241 -13.93 34.27 1.48
N GLU A 242 -14.02 35.16 0.50
CA GLU A 242 -14.24 36.59 0.69
C GLU A 242 -15.72 36.89 1.03
N ARG A 243 -15.97 37.93 1.85
CA ARG A 243 -17.33 38.35 2.21
C ARG A 243 -18.03 38.99 1.00
N LEU A 244 -18.69 38.16 0.22
CA LEU A 244 -19.47 38.59 -0.95
C LEU A 244 -20.95 38.84 -0.61
N PRO A 245 -21.63 39.72 -1.37
CA PRO A 245 -23.09 39.82 -1.36
C PRO A 245 -23.75 38.46 -1.67
N THR A 246 -24.89 38.18 -1.05
CA THR A 246 -25.54 36.84 -1.07
C THR A 246 -25.80 36.29 -2.48
N GLN A 247 -26.18 37.12 -3.45
CA GLN A 247 -26.41 36.66 -4.83
C GLN A 247 -25.12 36.32 -5.58
N GLU A 248 -24.05 37.09 -5.38
CA GLU A 248 -22.74 36.81 -5.98
C GLU A 248 -22.11 35.57 -5.36
N PHE A 249 -22.29 35.37 -4.05
CA PHE A 249 -21.85 34.17 -3.35
C PHE A 249 -22.52 32.90 -3.90
N LEU A 250 -23.84 32.93 -4.12
CA LEU A 250 -24.57 31.77 -4.66
C LEU A 250 -24.13 31.42 -6.09
N ALA A 251 -23.94 32.42 -6.95
CA ALA A 251 -23.45 32.20 -8.32
C ALA A 251 -22.01 31.63 -8.34
N LEU A 252 -21.13 32.13 -7.46
CA LEU A 252 -19.77 31.61 -7.29
C LEU A 252 -19.77 30.20 -6.71
N GLN A 253 -20.69 29.88 -5.81
CA GLN A 253 -20.83 28.53 -5.25
C GLN A 253 -21.28 27.52 -6.31
N GLU A 254 -22.20 27.89 -7.20
CA GLU A 254 -22.61 27.05 -8.34
C GLU A 254 -21.45 26.83 -9.32
N GLU A 255 -20.72 27.89 -9.69
CA GLU A 255 -19.54 27.77 -10.56
C GLU A 255 -18.46 26.87 -9.92
N PHE A 256 -18.24 27.02 -8.61
CA PHE A 256 -17.28 26.20 -7.86
C PHE A 256 -17.66 24.72 -7.90
N LEU A 257 -18.94 24.40 -7.67
CA LEU A 257 -19.44 23.03 -7.71
C LEU A 257 -19.29 22.41 -9.10
N GLU A 258 -19.60 23.15 -10.17
CA GLU A 258 -19.44 22.64 -11.54
C GLU A 258 -17.98 22.40 -11.91
N ARG A 259 -17.08 23.33 -11.56
CA ARG A 259 -15.64 23.12 -11.80
C ARG A 259 -15.06 22.01 -10.94
N ARG A 260 -15.51 21.85 -9.68
CA ARG A 260 -15.09 20.74 -8.81
C ARG A 260 -15.55 19.40 -9.35
N LYS A 261 -16.77 19.31 -9.92
CA LYS A 261 -17.23 18.10 -10.64
C LYS A 261 -16.32 17.79 -11.83
N ALA A 262 -15.95 18.79 -12.63
CA ALA A 262 -15.01 18.59 -13.74
C ALA A 262 -13.64 18.10 -13.25
N LEU A 263 -13.13 18.64 -12.14
CA LEU A 263 -11.87 18.18 -11.55
C LEU A 263 -11.97 16.74 -11.01
N LEU A 264 -13.08 16.36 -10.38
CA LEU A 264 -13.31 14.97 -9.94
C LEU A 264 -13.36 13.99 -11.12
N VAL A 265 -13.95 14.39 -12.25
CA VAL A 265 -13.93 13.60 -13.49
C VAL A 265 -12.51 13.47 -14.04
N LEU A 266 -11.71 14.55 -13.96
CA LEU A 266 -10.31 14.56 -14.36
C LEU A 266 -9.42 13.72 -13.43
N GLU A 267 -9.64 13.76 -12.11
CA GLU A 267 -8.98 12.91 -11.11
C GLU A 267 -9.32 11.44 -11.35
N ASP A 268 -10.59 11.10 -11.60
CA ASP A 268 -11.04 9.75 -11.94
C ASP A 268 -10.49 9.30 -13.30
N ALA A 269 -10.41 10.18 -14.30
CA ALA A 269 -9.79 9.89 -15.59
C ALA A 269 -8.28 9.67 -15.47
N LEU A 270 -7.60 10.44 -14.61
CA LEU A 270 -6.18 10.23 -14.31
C LEU A 270 -5.97 8.91 -13.58
N ASP A 271 -6.75 8.61 -12.55
CA ASP A 271 -6.70 7.33 -11.86
C ASP A 271 -6.95 6.18 -12.83
N LYS A 272 -7.96 6.29 -13.71
CA LYS A 272 -8.24 5.30 -14.77
C LYS A 272 -7.14 5.24 -15.82
N ALA A 273 -6.49 6.34 -16.18
CA ALA A 273 -5.36 6.33 -17.11
C ALA A 273 -4.14 5.65 -16.47
N LEU A 274 -3.83 5.97 -15.21
CA LEU A 274 -2.75 5.34 -14.44
C LEU A 274 -3.00 3.84 -14.20
N LEU A 275 -4.27 3.43 -14.09
CA LEU A 275 -4.67 2.04 -13.84
C LEU A 275 -4.97 1.22 -15.11
N GLY A 276 -5.44 1.86 -16.18
CA GLY A 276 -6.01 1.20 -17.37
C GLY A 276 -5.20 1.38 -18.66
N SER A 277 -4.24 2.30 -18.74
CA SER A 277 -3.50 2.59 -19.99
C SER A 277 -2.33 1.65 -20.28
N TRP A 278 -2.44 0.35 -20.01
CA TRP A 278 -1.47 -0.64 -20.50
C TRP A 278 -2.13 -1.95 -20.89
N GLN A 279 -3.04 -1.91 -21.88
CA GLN A 279 -3.06 -2.99 -22.87
C GLN A 279 -1.76 -2.88 -23.66
N TYR A 280 -0.88 -3.86 -23.55
CA TYR A 280 0.34 -3.97 -24.34
C TYR A 280 -0.02 -3.93 -25.83
N SER A 281 0.25 -2.80 -26.50
CA SER A 281 0.20 -2.72 -27.96
C SER A 281 1.56 -3.16 -28.51
N PRO A 282 1.67 -4.28 -29.26
CA PRO A 282 2.95 -4.78 -29.77
C PRO A 282 3.63 -3.87 -30.82
N SER A 283 3.03 -2.72 -31.15
CA SER A 283 3.26 -2.00 -32.41
C SER A 283 3.99 -0.66 -32.30
N PHE A 284 4.50 -0.24 -31.14
CA PHE A 284 5.28 1.01 -31.06
C PHE A 284 6.76 0.80 -30.71
N GLY A 285 7.51 0.31 -31.70
CA GLY A 285 8.92 0.62 -31.83
C GLY A 285 9.10 1.99 -32.49
N ARG A 286 9.43 3.02 -31.71
CA ARG A 286 10.30 4.18 -32.05
C ARG A 286 10.20 5.25 -30.96
N PHE A 287 11.32 5.44 -30.24
CA PHE A 287 11.56 6.67 -29.49
C PHE A 287 11.78 7.81 -30.49
N SER A 288 11.00 8.90 -30.36
CA SER A 288 11.41 10.19 -30.91
C SER A 288 12.01 11.03 -29.78
N ARG A 289 13.24 11.46 -30.01
CA ARG A 289 14.04 12.33 -29.15
C ARG A 289 13.68 13.76 -29.57
N ALA A 290 12.96 14.49 -28.74
CA ALA A 290 12.71 15.91 -28.98
C ALA A 290 12.92 16.71 -27.69
N GLY A 291 13.94 17.58 -27.75
CA GLY A 291 13.98 18.82 -26.98
C GLY A 291 14.23 18.71 -25.48
N GLY A 292 15.50 18.61 -25.10
CA GLY A 292 15.91 18.92 -23.74
C GLY A 292 15.71 20.41 -23.43
N ARG A 293 14.94 20.70 -22.38
CA ARG A 293 15.21 21.79 -21.41
C ARG A 293 14.70 21.32 -20.05
N TRP A 294 15.63 21.16 -19.11
CA TRP A 294 15.29 21.00 -17.70
C TRP A 294 14.94 22.38 -17.15
N TYR A 295 13.66 22.66 -16.89
CA TYR A 295 13.30 23.77 -16.04
C TYR A 295 13.39 23.29 -14.60
N ALA A 296 14.39 23.79 -13.86
CA ALA A 296 14.36 23.72 -12.42
C ALA A 296 13.19 24.60 -11.96
N LEU A 297 12.13 23.97 -11.43
CA LEU A 297 11.11 24.63 -10.62
C LEU A 297 11.79 25.22 -9.37
N ARG A 298 12.42 26.39 -9.53
CA ARG A 298 12.79 27.27 -8.43
C ARG A 298 11.51 28.00 -8.04
N ASN A 299 11.10 27.82 -6.78
CA ASN A 299 10.03 28.55 -6.08
C ASN A 299 8.67 27.84 -5.93
N ILE A 300 8.65 26.53 -5.76
CA ILE A 300 7.72 25.93 -4.79
C ILE A 300 8.52 25.77 -3.50
N PRO A 301 8.11 26.34 -2.34
CA PRO A 301 8.84 26.22 -1.10
C PRO A 301 8.64 24.81 -0.49
N TYR A 302 9.05 23.77 -1.21
CA TYR A 302 9.32 22.48 -0.59
C TYR A 302 10.75 22.51 -0.08
N ARG A 303 10.89 22.82 1.22
CA ARG A 303 12.12 22.54 1.97
C ARG A 303 12.43 21.05 1.82
N ARG A 304 13.30 20.71 0.88
CA ARG A 304 14.10 19.49 0.93
C ARG A 304 14.99 19.57 2.17
N GLN A 305 14.47 19.17 3.32
CA GLN A 305 15.33 18.59 4.34
C GLN A 305 15.73 17.21 3.82
N ARG A 306 16.82 17.18 3.04
CA ARG A 306 17.68 16.01 3.06
C ARG A 306 18.14 15.88 4.51
N PHE A 307 17.46 15.06 5.29
CA PHE A 307 18.04 14.60 6.54
C PHE A 307 19.32 13.85 6.15
N PRO A 308 20.50 14.23 6.68
CA PRO A 308 21.67 13.38 6.55
C PRO A 308 21.30 12.02 7.16
N PHE A 309 21.89 10.94 6.62
CA PHE A 309 21.76 9.60 7.17
C PHE A 309 22.32 9.62 8.62
N ILE A 310 21.46 9.96 9.57
CA ILE A 310 21.76 9.90 10.99
C ILE A 310 21.50 8.44 11.37
N GLY A 311 22.56 7.71 11.73
CA GLY A 311 22.45 6.32 12.17
C GLY A 311 21.34 6.17 13.22
N THR A 312 20.67 5.01 13.22
CA THR A 312 19.47 4.71 14.01
C THR A 312 19.55 5.13 15.49
N ALA A 313 20.75 5.17 16.09
CA ALA A 313 20.96 5.65 17.45
C ALA A 313 20.72 7.16 17.64
N ALA A 314 21.14 8.00 16.69
CA ALA A 314 21.02 9.45 16.83
C ALA A 314 19.62 9.95 16.43
N TRP A 315 18.92 9.27 15.51
CA TRP A 315 17.49 9.50 15.27
C TRP A 315 16.64 9.11 16.49
N HIS A 316 16.93 7.99 17.15
CA HIS A 316 16.24 7.61 18.40
C HIS A 316 16.49 8.62 19.53
N LYS A 317 17.68 9.21 19.61
CA LYS A 317 17.97 10.25 20.60
C LYS A 317 17.15 11.52 20.32
N GLU A 318 17.11 11.96 19.06
CA GLU A 318 16.36 13.14 18.64
C GLU A 318 14.85 12.98 18.91
N MET A 319 14.26 11.84 18.54
CA MET A 319 12.85 11.54 18.82
C MET A 319 12.53 11.45 20.33
N LYS A 320 13.50 11.02 21.16
CA LYS A 320 13.35 10.94 22.62
C LYS A 320 13.40 12.33 23.26
N ASP A 321 14.31 13.19 22.78
CA ASP A 321 14.47 14.56 23.26
C ASP A 321 13.25 15.43 22.85
N GLU A 322 12.75 15.26 21.62
CA GLU A 322 11.54 15.94 21.15
C GLU A 322 10.29 15.51 21.94
N ASN A 323 10.16 14.21 22.26
CA ASN A 323 9.10 13.72 23.15
C ASN A 323 9.18 14.30 24.57
N ALA A 324 10.39 14.39 25.13
CA ALA A 324 10.59 14.98 26.45
C ALA A 324 10.17 16.46 26.47
N HIS A 325 10.49 17.20 25.41
CA HIS A 325 10.09 18.60 25.25
C HIS A 325 8.57 18.76 25.12
N LEU A 326 7.91 17.92 24.32
CA LEU A 326 6.44 17.94 24.18
C LEU A 326 5.73 17.63 25.50
N ARG A 327 6.24 16.69 26.30
CA ARG A 327 5.71 16.38 27.63
C ARG A 327 5.83 17.56 28.60
N GLN A 328 6.97 18.27 28.59
CA GLN A 328 7.14 19.47 29.41
C GLN A 328 6.15 20.58 29.02
N ARG A 329 5.90 20.77 27.72
CA ARG A 329 4.92 21.74 27.23
C ARG A 329 3.49 21.38 27.62
N LEU A 330 3.14 20.10 27.62
CA LEU A 330 1.82 19.63 28.06
C LEU A 330 1.59 19.92 29.55
N VAL A 331 2.58 19.62 30.40
CA VAL A 331 2.52 19.90 31.85
C VAL A 331 2.43 21.40 32.12
N ALA A 332 3.16 22.23 31.37
CA ALA A 332 3.07 23.68 31.49
C ALA A 332 1.67 24.20 31.12
N SER A 333 1.07 23.67 30.05
CA SER A 333 -0.30 24.04 29.62
C SER A 333 -1.37 23.62 30.64
N GLU A 334 -1.24 22.45 31.27
CA GLU A 334 -2.16 22.01 32.33
C GLU A 334 -2.02 22.83 33.62
N SER A 335 -0.80 23.25 33.96
CA SER A 335 -0.53 24.16 35.06
C SER A 335 -1.18 25.53 34.81
N GLU A 336 -1.01 26.08 33.61
CA GLU A 336 -1.58 27.36 33.18
C GLU A 336 -3.12 27.32 33.18
N LYS A 337 -3.71 26.23 32.69
CA LYS A 337 -5.16 25.97 32.76
C LYS A 337 -5.66 25.89 34.21
N SER A 338 -4.90 25.26 35.10
CA SER A 338 -5.25 25.15 36.52
C SER A 338 -5.20 26.51 37.24
N GLN A 339 -4.22 27.35 36.89
CA GLN A 339 -4.11 28.71 37.40
C GLN A 339 -5.26 29.60 36.92
N LEU A 340 -5.66 29.51 35.65
CA LEU A 340 -6.82 30.24 35.13
C LEU A 340 -8.14 29.80 35.78
N LEU A 341 -8.30 28.51 36.08
CA LEU A 341 -9.46 27.98 36.82
C LEU A 341 -9.48 28.43 38.27
N GLN A 342 -8.31 28.54 38.94
CA GLN A 342 -8.23 29.12 40.28
C GLN A 342 -8.53 30.62 40.27
N ALA A 343 -8.00 31.37 39.29
CA ALA A 343 -8.29 32.80 39.14
C ALA A 343 -9.78 33.07 38.90
N GLY A 344 -10.45 32.24 38.07
CA GLY A 344 -11.88 32.33 37.84
C GLY A 344 -12.76 31.97 39.06
N ARG A 345 -12.24 31.16 39.99
CA ARG A 345 -12.92 30.85 41.27
C ARG A 345 -12.73 31.92 42.34
N ALA A 346 -11.69 32.73 42.25
CA ALA A 346 -11.47 33.87 43.15
C ALA A 346 -12.26 35.13 42.73
N TYR A 347 -12.80 35.13 41.51
CA TYR A 347 -13.61 36.21 40.96
C TYR A 347 -15.13 36.03 41.13
N ASN A 348 -15.57 34.87 41.61
CA ASN A 348 -16.93 34.59 42.06
C ASN A 348 -16.95 34.48 43.59
#